data_AF-A0A8S9N833-F1
#
_entry.id   AF-A0A8S9N833-F1
#
_cell.length_a   1.000
_cell.length_b   1.000
_cell.length_c   1.000
_cell.angle_alpha   90.00
_cell.angle_beta   90.00
_cell.angle_gamma   90.00
#
_symmetry.space_group_name_H-M   'P 1'
#
loop_
_entity.id
_entity.type
_entity.pdbx_description
1 polymer ?
#
loop_
_entity_poly.entity_id
_entity_poly.type
_entity_poly.pdbx_seq_one_letter_code
_entity_poly.pdbx_strand_id
1 'polypeptide(L)'
;MRSPGLFPSTSTYSNLNHLLWPAKGLGIPSSILDNIPWFLWFIWKARNDKLFNGTDTSPLDTVRVEARLRVMGACAPDNWRLAQIVHKAHDDEELLPQTSTQPLGPRCSFDASWHQDDALFGGGMVLTDKDGVKTFGSFTSNRGLTPLHAELQALLWAMKSTLQLNHLGMTFETDCQRLVKIIEDEKEEDWPSLMVEFEEFHYLHSMFNSCSLCFIPRSCNVRADDLAKGARARGLIFSHVNSRLPCWMAQTNHMEFF
;
A
#
# COMPACT_ATOMS: atom_id res chain seq x y z
N MET A 1 17.05 11.27 45.17
CA MET A 1 16.49 12.01 44.02
C MET A 1 17.59 12.18 42.99
N ARG A 2 17.49 11.52 41.83
CA ARG A 2 18.42 11.75 40.71
C ARG A 2 17.82 12.82 39.80
N SER A 3 18.57 13.89 39.55
CA SER A 3 18.17 14.99 38.67
C SER A 3 17.92 14.47 37.25
N PRO A 4 16.81 14.83 36.57
CA PRO A 4 16.59 14.45 35.19
C PRO A 4 17.45 15.34 34.29
N GLY A 5 18.35 14.74 33.50
CA GLY A 5 19.06 15.49 32.46
C GLY A 5 20.51 15.12 32.13
N LEU A 6 20.89 13.84 32.07
CA LEU A 6 22.10 13.43 31.34
C LEU A 6 21.93 12.03 30.74
N PHE A 7 21.13 11.94 29.68
CA PHE A 7 21.50 11.09 28.54
C PHE A 7 22.67 11.82 27.85
N PRO A 8 23.64 11.16 27.18
CA PRO A 8 25.09 11.48 27.18
C PRO A 8 25.50 12.92 26.84
N SER A 9 24.60 13.76 26.33
CA SER A 9 24.75 15.20 26.26
C SER A 9 23.46 15.96 26.61
N THR A 10 23.55 17.27 26.81
CA THR A 10 22.36 18.16 26.85
C THR A 10 21.75 18.42 25.47
N SER A 11 22.39 17.94 24.39
CA SER A 11 21.93 18.11 23.02
C SER A 11 20.98 16.99 22.62
N THR A 12 19.75 17.35 22.24
CA THR A 12 18.76 16.42 21.67
C THR A 12 19.34 15.68 20.47
N TYR A 13 20.11 16.35 19.62
CA TYR A 13 20.71 15.75 18.43
C TYR A 13 21.78 14.70 18.78
N SER A 14 22.70 15.01 19.70
CA SER A 14 23.71 14.05 20.15
C SER A 14 23.07 12.86 20.87
N ASN A 15 22.03 13.09 21.67
CA ASN A 15 21.29 12.03 22.35
C ASN A 15 20.57 11.10 21.36
N LEU A 16 19.95 11.65 20.31
CA LEU A 16 19.34 10.86 19.24
C LEU A 16 20.41 10.11 18.43
N ASN A 17 21.55 10.74 18.15
CA ASN A 17 22.67 10.10 17.48
C ASN A 17 23.22 8.93 18.31
N HIS A 18 23.30 9.08 19.63
CA HIS A 18 23.70 8.00 20.54
C HIS A 18 22.68 6.83 20.57
N LEU A 19 21.39 7.10 20.41
CA LEU A 19 20.34 6.07 20.33
C LEU A 19 20.33 5.34 18.98
N LEU A 20 20.52 6.08 17.88
CA LEU A 20 20.36 5.57 16.53
C LEU A 20 21.67 5.01 15.93
N TRP A 21 22.83 5.44 16.43
CA TRP A 21 24.15 5.06 15.91
C TRP A 21 24.99 4.14 16.81
N PRO A 22 24.49 3.00 17.32
CA PRO A 22 25.39 1.92 17.69
C PRO A 22 25.92 1.24 16.41
N ALA A 23 26.87 1.88 15.73
CA ALA A 23 27.74 1.20 14.78
C ALA A 23 28.60 0.19 15.55
N LYS A 24 28.06 -1.02 15.75
CA LYS A 24 28.74 -2.30 16.05
C LYS A 24 29.74 -2.36 17.24
N GLY A 25 29.99 -1.29 17.99
CA GLY A 25 31.11 -1.21 18.96
C GLY A 25 30.76 -1.31 20.45
N LEU A 26 29.48 -1.38 20.85
CA LEU A 26 29.07 -1.25 22.26
C LEU A 26 28.52 -2.54 22.92
N GLY A 27 28.52 -3.68 22.22
CA GLY A 27 28.10 -4.97 22.80
C GLY A 27 26.63 -5.06 23.22
N ILE A 28 25.77 -4.11 22.80
CA ILE A 28 24.34 -4.12 23.10
C ILE A 28 23.65 -5.18 22.21
N PRO A 29 22.84 -6.10 22.76
CA PRO A 29 22.11 -7.10 21.99
C PRO A 29 21.23 -6.46 20.91
N SER A 30 21.29 -6.98 19.68
CA SER A 30 20.53 -6.48 18.53
C SER A 30 19.02 -6.45 18.79
N SER A 31 18.52 -7.34 19.65
CA SER A 31 17.12 -7.38 20.07
C SER A 31 16.65 -6.11 20.78
N ILE A 32 17.54 -5.32 21.39
CA ILE A 32 17.19 -4.04 22.02
C ILE A 32 17.21 -2.92 20.99
N LEU A 33 18.20 -2.94 20.08
CA LEU A 33 18.34 -1.95 19.01
C LEU A 33 17.15 -1.97 18.04
N ASP A 34 16.67 -3.17 17.71
CA ASP A 34 15.50 -3.37 16.84
C ASP A 34 14.21 -2.76 17.42
N ASN A 35 14.18 -2.47 18.73
CA ASN A 35 13.02 -1.88 19.41
C ASN A 35 13.10 -0.34 19.54
N ILE A 36 14.26 0.28 19.29
CA ILE A 36 14.45 1.74 19.43
C ILE A 36 13.48 2.55 18.55
N PRO A 37 13.24 2.21 17.27
CA PRO A 37 12.26 2.93 16.44
C PRO A 37 10.85 2.90 17.02
N TRP A 38 10.46 1.77 17.62
CA TRP A 38 9.15 1.59 18.24
C TRP A 38 9.00 2.45 19.50
N PHE A 39 10.01 2.49 20.36
CA PHE A 39 10.02 3.38 21.52
C PHE A 39 9.87 4.86 21.11
N LEU A 40 10.60 5.30 20.08
CA LEU A 40 10.51 6.67 19.58
C LEU A 40 9.12 6.99 19.02
N TRP A 41 8.54 6.04 18.28
CA TRP A 41 7.17 6.14 17.77
C TRP A 41 6.13 6.26 18.88
N PHE A 42 6.23 5.45 19.93
CA PHE A 42 5.30 5.51 21.07
C PHE A 42 5.43 6.80 21.87
N ILE A 43 6.66 7.28 22.09
CA ILE A 43 6.90 8.59 22.71
C ILE A 43 6.27 9.70 21.89
N TRP A 44 6.45 9.67 20.57
CA TRP A 44 5.84 10.64 19.65
C TRP A 44 4.32 10.58 19.73
N LYS A 45 3.72 9.38 19.67
CA LYS A 45 2.26 9.21 19.80
C LYS A 45 1.72 9.74 21.11
N ALA A 46 2.34 9.39 22.24
CA ALA A 46 1.91 9.85 23.56
C ALA A 46 2.00 11.39 23.69
N ARG A 47 3.04 12.00 23.12
CA ARG A 47 3.18 13.46 23.11
C ARG A 47 2.11 14.14 22.26
N ASN A 48 1.76 13.56 21.12
CA ASN A 48 0.70 14.10 20.27
C ASN A 48 -0.67 13.91 20.91
N ASP A 49 -0.94 12.75 21.48
CA ASP A 49 -2.21 12.48 22.16
C ASP A 49 -2.43 13.45 23.33
N LYS A 50 -1.37 13.77 24.08
CA LYS A 50 -1.40 14.83 25.10
C LYS A 50 -1.66 16.23 24.51
N LEU A 51 -1.05 16.55 23.37
CA LEU A 51 -1.18 17.86 22.73
C LEU A 51 -2.58 18.08 22.13
N PHE A 52 -3.17 17.05 21.53
CA PHE A 52 -4.43 17.15 20.78
C PHE A 52 -5.66 16.78 21.62
N ASN A 53 -5.54 15.80 22.52
CA ASN A 53 -6.67 15.25 23.29
C ASN A 53 -6.58 15.56 24.79
N GLY A 54 -5.59 16.35 25.23
CA GLY A 54 -5.45 16.82 26.61
C GLY A 54 -5.23 15.72 27.66
N THR A 55 -4.96 14.49 27.22
CA THR A 55 -4.86 13.33 28.11
C THR A 55 -3.44 13.21 28.63
N ASP A 56 -3.25 13.30 29.96
CA ASP A 56 -1.92 13.19 30.59
C ASP A 56 -1.59 11.73 30.88
N THR A 57 -1.02 11.03 29.89
CA THR A 57 -0.56 9.64 30.09
C THR A 57 0.79 9.65 30.79
N SER A 58 0.89 9.02 31.97
CA SER A 58 2.16 8.97 32.69
C SER A 58 3.18 8.10 31.95
N PRO A 59 4.49 8.43 31.96
CA PRO A 59 5.53 7.65 31.27
C PRO A 59 5.62 6.18 31.69
N LEU A 60 5.13 5.85 32.88
CA LEU A 60 5.08 4.49 33.42
C LEU A 60 3.94 3.65 32.84
N ASP A 61 2.85 4.30 32.41
CA ASP A 61 1.72 3.62 31.81
C ASP A 61 2.00 3.26 30.33
N THR A 62 2.86 4.02 29.64
CA THR A 62 3.36 3.67 28.31
C THR A 62 4.14 2.34 28.32
N VAL A 63 4.98 2.12 29.33
CA VAL A 63 5.76 0.86 29.50
C VAL A 63 4.86 -0.34 29.85
N ARG A 64 3.75 -0.12 30.55
CA ARG A 64 2.77 -1.17 30.86
C ARG A 64 1.91 -1.53 29.66
N VAL A 65 1.56 -0.56 28.83
CA VAL A 65 0.92 -0.78 27.52
C VAL A 65 1.84 -1.59 26.62
N GLU A 66 3.16 -1.31 26.62
CA GLU A 66 4.14 -2.12 25.89
C GLU A 66 4.17 -3.59 26.33
N ALA A 67 4.17 -3.86 27.64
CA ALA A 67 4.14 -5.23 28.14
C ALA A 67 2.88 -5.99 27.67
N ARG A 68 1.74 -5.29 27.57
CA ARG A 68 0.46 -5.87 27.15
C ARG A 68 0.37 -6.10 25.63
N LEU A 69 0.88 -5.17 24.82
CA LEU A 69 0.95 -5.34 23.35
C LEU A 69 1.97 -6.42 22.93
N ARG A 70 3.03 -6.63 23.72
CA ARG A 70 4.03 -7.69 23.48
C ARG A 70 3.47 -9.10 23.67
N VAL A 71 2.50 -9.27 24.58
CA VAL A 71 1.78 -10.56 24.78
C VAL A 71 0.73 -10.80 23.68
N MET A 72 0.17 -9.74 23.08
CA MET A 72 -0.82 -9.82 22.00
C MET A 72 -0.22 -9.92 20.59
N GLY A 73 1.11 -10.06 20.44
CA GLY A 73 1.77 -10.31 19.14
C GLY A 73 1.75 -9.14 18.14
N ALA A 74 1.18 -7.99 18.49
CA ALA A 74 1.03 -6.84 17.60
C ALA A 74 2.35 -6.09 17.30
N CYS A 75 3.38 -6.33 18.11
CA CYS A 75 4.73 -5.75 17.95
C CYS A 75 5.81 -6.84 17.80
N ALA A 76 5.49 -7.96 17.13
CA ALA A 76 6.52 -8.92 16.77
C ALA A 76 7.49 -8.28 15.75
N PRO A 77 8.82 -8.35 15.96
CA PRO A 77 9.82 -7.90 14.98
C PRO A 77 9.74 -8.67 13.64
N ASP A 78 8.92 -9.71 13.54
CA ASP A 78 8.72 -10.45 12.31
C ASP A 78 7.96 -9.65 11.24
N ASN A 79 7.14 -8.65 11.63
CA ASN A 79 6.38 -7.86 10.67
C ASN A 79 7.24 -6.89 9.85
N TRP A 80 8.37 -6.41 10.39
CA TRP A 80 9.31 -5.58 9.61
C TRP A 80 10.28 -6.43 8.79
N ARG A 81 10.66 -7.62 9.30
CA ARG A 81 11.49 -8.57 8.54
C ARG A 81 10.74 -9.12 7.34
N LEU A 82 9.44 -9.42 7.46
CA LEU A 82 8.61 -9.79 6.30
C LEU A 82 8.60 -8.70 5.22
N ALA A 83 8.57 -7.42 5.61
CA ALA A 83 8.62 -6.30 4.66
C ALA A 83 9.99 -6.17 3.96
N GLN A 84 11.07 -6.74 4.51
CA GLN A 84 12.41 -6.73 3.88
C GLN A 84 12.80 -8.03 3.17
N ILE A 85 12.15 -9.16 3.47
CA ILE A 85 12.40 -10.44 2.78
C ILE A 85 11.93 -10.38 1.32
N VAL A 86 10.94 -9.54 0.98
CA VAL A 86 10.44 -9.35 -0.39
C VAL A 86 11.48 -8.75 -1.34
N HIS A 87 12.55 -8.14 -0.84
CA HIS A 87 13.61 -7.55 -1.68
C HIS A 87 14.83 -8.46 -1.94
N LYS A 88 14.86 -9.70 -1.44
CA LYS A 88 16.06 -10.55 -1.61
C LYS A 88 15.86 -11.97 -2.13
N ALA A 89 14.64 -12.41 -2.42
CA ALA A 89 14.43 -13.65 -3.16
C ALA A 89 14.35 -13.35 -4.66
N HIS A 90 15.46 -12.88 -5.21
CA HIS A 90 15.76 -13.06 -6.62
C HIS A 90 16.72 -14.25 -6.68
N ASP A 91 16.38 -15.16 -7.58
CA ASP A 91 17.13 -16.34 -8.02
C ASP A 91 16.80 -17.64 -7.25
N ASP A 92 16.34 -18.61 -8.05
CA ASP A 92 16.07 -20.03 -7.80
C ASP A 92 14.65 -20.46 -7.34
N GLU A 93 13.83 -20.75 -8.37
CA GLU A 93 13.06 -21.99 -8.59
C GLU A 93 12.05 -22.49 -7.54
N GLU A 94 10.75 -22.47 -7.88
CA GLU A 94 9.98 -23.69 -8.24
C GLU A 94 8.54 -23.31 -8.67
N LEU A 95 8.17 -23.71 -9.89
CA LEU A 95 6.81 -23.63 -10.42
C LEU A 95 5.90 -24.61 -9.68
N LEU A 96 5.24 -24.16 -8.61
CA LEU A 96 4.12 -24.92 -8.06
C LEU A 96 2.87 -24.65 -8.93
N PRO A 97 2.23 -25.70 -9.49
CA PRO A 97 0.99 -25.54 -10.23
C PRO A 97 -0.13 -25.17 -9.25
N GLN A 98 -0.51 -23.90 -9.23
CA GLN A 98 -1.69 -23.47 -8.51
C GLN A 98 -2.94 -23.95 -9.25
N THR A 99 -3.45 -25.12 -8.85
CA THR A 99 -4.87 -25.44 -8.92
C THR A 99 -5.63 -24.41 -8.11
N SER A 100 -6.10 -23.36 -8.78
CA SER A 100 -7.12 -22.46 -8.25
C SER A 100 -8.27 -22.47 -9.23
N THR A 101 -9.41 -22.94 -8.75
CA THR A 101 -10.72 -22.93 -9.40
C THR A 101 -10.92 -21.56 -10.04
N GLN A 102 -10.86 -21.48 -11.37
CA GLN A 102 -11.01 -20.21 -12.08
C GLN A 102 -12.32 -19.54 -11.65
N PRO A 103 -12.31 -18.26 -11.23
CA PRO A 103 -13.53 -17.52 -11.01
C PRO A 103 -14.38 -17.55 -12.29
N LEU A 104 -15.64 -17.93 -12.15
CA LEU A 104 -16.60 -18.05 -13.25
C LEU A 104 -17.04 -16.64 -13.69
N GLY A 105 -16.18 -15.86 -14.34
CA GLY A 105 -16.54 -14.51 -14.77
C GLY A 105 -15.37 -13.60 -15.21
N PRO A 106 -15.68 -12.41 -15.75
CA PRO A 106 -14.68 -11.44 -16.14
C PRO A 106 -14.03 -10.80 -14.90
N ARG A 107 -12.75 -10.47 -15.02
CA ARG A 107 -11.91 -9.99 -13.92
C ARG A 107 -11.19 -8.71 -14.31
N CYS A 108 -11.04 -7.78 -13.38
CA CYS A 108 -10.30 -6.54 -13.61
C CYS A 108 -9.28 -6.33 -12.50
N SER A 109 -8.01 -6.57 -12.82
CA SER A 109 -6.91 -6.24 -11.90
C SER A 109 -6.56 -4.76 -12.06
N PHE A 110 -6.37 -4.05 -10.97
CA PHE A 110 -6.02 -2.62 -10.98
C PHE A 110 -4.90 -2.32 -9.99
N ASP A 111 -4.18 -1.23 -10.23
CA ASP A 111 -3.15 -0.72 -9.32
C ASP A 111 -3.01 0.80 -9.46
N ALA A 112 -2.46 1.43 -8.43
CA ALA A 112 -2.13 2.84 -8.41
C ALA A 112 -0.64 3.08 -8.14
N SER A 113 -0.04 3.92 -8.97
CA SER A 113 1.33 4.39 -8.80
C SER A 113 1.31 5.79 -8.25
N TRP A 114 1.71 5.94 -6.98
CA TRP A 114 1.76 7.22 -6.26
C TRP A 114 3.17 7.50 -5.74
N HIS A 115 3.59 8.77 -5.77
CA HIS A 115 4.84 9.23 -5.17
C HIS A 115 4.65 10.61 -4.53
N GLN A 116 5.33 10.87 -3.41
CA GLN A 116 5.16 12.12 -2.67
C GLN A 116 5.74 13.33 -3.41
N ASP A 117 6.74 13.14 -4.26
CA ASP A 117 7.38 14.23 -4.98
C ASP A 117 6.74 14.50 -6.35
N ASP A 118 5.85 13.61 -6.82
CA ASP A 118 5.21 13.75 -8.11
C ASP A 118 3.94 14.61 -8.01
N ALA A 119 3.70 15.46 -9.01
CA ALA A 119 2.46 16.25 -9.08
C ALA A 119 1.24 15.41 -9.47
N LEU A 120 1.47 14.28 -10.12
CA LEU A 120 0.45 13.36 -10.64
C LEU A 120 0.64 11.97 -10.04
N PHE A 121 -0.45 11.22 -9.96
CA PHE A 121 -0.39 9.77 -9.78
C PHE A 121 -0.92 9.09 -11.06
N GLY A 122 -0.51 7.84 -11.25
CA GLY A 122 -0.98 7.01 -12.35
C GLY A 122 -1.83 5.87 -11.83
N GLY A 123 -2.83 5.46 -12.60
CA GLY A 123 -3.57 4.23 -12.36
C GLY A 123 -3.56 3.34 -13.59
N GLY A 124 -3.59 2.04 -13.37
CA GLY A 124 -3.56 1.02 -14.40
C GLY A 124 -4.64 -0.03 -14.15
N MET A 125 -5.21 -0.56 -15.23
CA MET A 125 -6.10 -1.72 -15.14
C MET A 125 -5.87 -2.72 -16.26
N VAL A 126 -6.14 -3.99 -15.96
CA VAL A 126 -6.18 -5.11 -16.89
C VAL A 126 -7.50 -5.84 -16.72
N LEU A 127 -8.42 -5.60 -17.64
CA LEU A 127 -9.68 -6.32 -17.74
C LEU A 127 -9.47 -7.58 -18.58
N THR A 128 -9.87 -8.74 -18.05
CA THR A 128 -9.96 -10.00 -18.77
C THR A 128 -11.42 -10.41 -18.84
N ASP A 129 -11.99 -10.44 -20.05
CA ASP A 129 -13.38 -10.84 -20.27
C ASP A 129 -13.57 -12.36 -20.11
N LYS A 130 -14.82 -12.82 -20.14
CA LYS A 130 -15.22 -14.24 -20.11
C LYS A 130 -14.57 -15.06 -21.22
N ASP A 131 -14.38 -14.44 -22.39
CA ASP A 131 -13.72 -15.06 -23.54
C ASP A 131 -12.19 -15.02 -23.46
N GLY A 132 -11.63 -14.50 -22.35
CA GLY A 132 -10.19 -14.36 -22.14
C GLY A 132 -9.57 -13.16 -22.88
N VAL A 133 -10.36 -12.38 -23.60
CA VAL A 133 -9.92 -11.15 -24.27
C VAL A 133 -9.48 -10.13 -23.23
N LYS A 134 -8.29 -9.55 -23.44
CA LYS A 134 -7.72 -8.56 -22.52
C LYS A 134 -7.89 -7.13 -23.04
N THR A 135 -8.37 -6.27 -22.15
CA THR A 135 -8.47 -4.83 -22.35
C THR A 135 -7.57 -4.16 -21.33
N PHE A 136 -6.75 -3.23 -21.79
CA PHE A 136 -5.79 -2.51 -20.97
C PHE A 136 -6.24 -1.07 -20.85
N GLY A 137 -6.05 -0.50 -19.67
CA GLY A 137 -6.33 0.90 -19.46
C GLY A 137 -5.32 1.53 -18.54
N SER A 138 -5.11 2.82 -18.75
CA SER A 138 -4.37 3.62 -17.79
C SER A 138 -4.85 5.06 -17.80
N PHE A 139 -4.68 5.71 -16.67
CA PHE A 139 -4.98 7.11 -16.50
C PHE A 139 -3.96 7.76 -15.59
N THR A 140 -4.01 9.08 -15.58
CA THR A 140 -3.26 9.93 -14.67
C THR A 140 -4.20 11.00 -14.16
N SER A 141 -4.07 11.32 -12.90
CA SER A 141 -4.80 12.43 -12.28
C SER A 141 -3.87 13.21 -11.37
N ASN A 142 -4.33 14.37 -10.94
CA ASN A 142 -3.63 15.15 -9.92
C ASN A 142 -3.39 14.29 -8.69
N ARG A 143 -2.21 14.42 -8.08
CA ARG A 143 -1.81 13.59 -6.94
C ARG A 143 -2.89 13.63 -5.84
N GLY A 144 -3.44 12.46 -5.52
CA GLY A 144 -4.29 12.25 -4.34
C GLY A 144 -3.49 12.41 -3.04
N LEU A 145 -4.18 12.65 -1.92
CA LEU A 145 -3.54 12.99 -0.64
C LEU A 145 -2.61 11.88 -0.11
N THR A 146 -2.95 10.62 -0.34
CA THR A 146 -2.20 9.46 0.15
C THR A 146 -2.16 8.34 -0.88
N PRO A 147 -1.23 7.36 -0.75
CA PRO A 147 -1.25 6.15 -1.58
C PRO A 147 -2.62 5.46 -1.57
N LEU A 148 -3.29 5.40 -0.42
CA LEU A 148 -4.61 4.79 -0.29
C LEU A 148 -5.70 5.55 -1.08
N HIS A 149 -5.62 6.89 -1.17
CA HIS A 149 -6.51 7.65 -2.05
C HIS A 149 -6.28 7.27 -3.51
N ALA A 150 -5.02 7.12 -3.93
CA ALA A 150 -4.70 6.75 -5.30
C ALA A 150 -5.22 5.34 -5.64
N GLU A 151 -5.09 4.38 -4.72
CA GLU A 151 -5.62 3.02 -4.84
C GLU A 151 -7.14 3.00 -4.98
N LEU A 152 -7.85 3.71 -4.09
CA LEU A 152 -9.32 3.80 -4.17
C LEU A 152 -9.76 4.52 -5.45
N GLN A 153 -9.07 5.60 -5.87
CA GLN A 153 -9.38 6.27 -7.14
C GLN A 153 -9.11 5.38 -8.36
N ALA A 154 -8.08 4.53 -8.32
CA ALA A 154 -7.84 3.53 -9.36
C ALA A 154 -8.95 2.48 -9.42
N LEU A 155 -9.46 2.03 -8.27
CA LEU A 155 -10.65 1.17 -8.19
C LEU A 155 -11.88 1.85 -8.81
N LEU A 156 -12.21 3.08 -8.39
CA LEU A 156 -13.37 3.83 -8.90
C LEU A 156 -13.29 4.02 -10.42
N TRP A 157 -12.10 4.35 -10.93
CA TRP A 157 -11.87 4.49 -12.35
C TRP A 157 -12.00 3.15 -13.09
N ALA A 158 -11.49 2.04 -12.52
CA ALA A 158 -11.66 0.71 -13.09
C ALA A 158 -13.14 0.31 -13.14
N MET A 159 -13.91 0.56 -12.08
CA MET A 159 -15.36 0.32 -12.02
C MET A 159 -16.13 1.10 -13.09
N LYS A 160 -15.87 2.41 -13.21
CA LYS A 160 -16.46 3.25 -14.27
C LYS A 160 -16.12 2.71 -15.66
N SER A 161 -14.86 2.34 -15.87
CA SER A 161 -14.37 1.85 -17.16
C SER A 161 -15.03 0.52 -17.54
N THR A 162 -15.19 -0.42 -16.59
CA THR A 162 -15.85 -1.71 -16.84
C THR A 162 -17.35 -1.54 -17.11
N LEU A 163 -18.01 -0.60 -16.43
CA LEU A 163 -19.42 -0.27 -16.69
C LEU A 163 -19.62 0.35 -18.07
N GLN A 164 -18.72 1.24 -18.50
CA GLN A 164 -18.72 1.81 -19.85
C GLN A 164 -18.54 0.76 -20.94
N LEU A 165 -17.84 -0.33 -20.63
CA LEU A 165 -17.69 -1.50 -21.50
C LEU A 165 -18.84 -2.52 -21.34
N ASN A 166 -19.90 -2.16 -20.62
CA ASN A 166 -21.10 -2.97 -20.38
C ASN A 166 -20.85 -4.27 -19.60
N HIS A 167 -19.80 -4.33 -18.78
CA HIS A 167 -19.56 -5.42 -17.84
C HIS A 167 -20.28 -5.14 -16.51
N LEU A 168 -21.43 -5.77 -16.31
CA LEU A 168 -22.27 -5.60 -15.11
C LEU A 168 -22.00 -6.63 -14.02
N GLY A 169 -21.16 -7.64 -14.28
CA GLY A 169 -20.77 -8.65 -13.29
C GLY A 169 -19.25 -8.79 -13.29
N MET A 170 -18.57 -8.38 -12.23
CA MET A 170 -17.12 -8.21 -12.19
C MET A 170 -16.49 -8.68 -10.88
N THR A 171 -15.27 -9.22 -10.98
CA THR A 171 -14.35 -9.34 -9.83
C THR A 171 -13.18 -8.39 -10.03
N PHE A 172 -13.01 -7.47 -9.10
CA PHE A 172 -11.88 -6.54 -9.05
C PHE A 172 -10.76 -7.13 -8.21
N GLU A 173 -9.52 -7.02 -8.68
CA GLU A 173 -8.35 -7.61 -8.04
C GLU A 173 -7.31 -6.51 -7.75
N THR A 174 -6.75 -6.49 -6.53
CA THR A 174 -5.73 -5.53 -6.10
C THR A 174 -4.71 -6.17 -5.18
N ASP A 175 -3.48 -5.68 -5.17
CA ASP A 175 -2.46 -6.03 -4.17
C ASP A 175 -2.46 -5.10 -2.95
N CYS A 176 -3.42 -4.17 -2.85
CA CYS A 176 -3.60 -3.32 -1.68
C CYS A 176 -4.51 -4.00 -0.63
N GLN A 177 -3.91 -4.85 0.23
CA GLN A 177 -4.65 -5.54 1.31
C GLN A 177 -5.40 -4.56 2.25
N ARG A 178 -4.87 -3.34 2.40
CA ARG A 178 -5.50 -2.32 3.25
C ARG A 178 -6.85 -1.88 2.70
N LEU A 179 -6.93 -1.64 1.39
CA LEU A 179 -8.17 -1.23 0.72
C LEU A 179 -9.24 -2.33 0.85
N VAL A 180 -8.85 -3.58 0.59
CA VAL A 180 -9.74 -4.75 0.73
C VAL A 180 -10.31 -4.83 2.15
N LYS A 181 -9.46 -4.73 3.17
CA LYS A 181 -9.91 -4.78 4.57
C LYS A 181 -10.84 -3.65 4.97
N ILE A 182 -10.65 -2.43 4.44
CA ILE A 182 -11.53 -1.31 4.77
C ILE A 182 -12.94 -1.56 4.24
N ILE A 183 -13.04 -2.05 3.00
CA ILE A 183 -14.31 -2.35 2.34
C ILE A 183 -14.98 -3.59 2.97
N GLU A 184 -14.21 -4.65 3.27
CA GLU A 184 -14.74 -5.88 3.87
C GLU A 184 -15.18 -5.71 5.34
N ASP A 185 -14.40 -4.99 6.14
CA ASP A 185 -14.72 -4.78 7.56
C ASP A 185 -15.74 -3.66 7.79
N GLU A 186 -16.21 -2.98 6.74
CA GLU A 186 -17.10 -1.79 6.80
C GLU A 186 -16.54 -0.67 7.71
N LYS A 187 -15.22 -0.45 7.70
CA LYS A 187 -14.52 0.54 8.55
C LYS A 187 -14.27 1.87 7.84
N GLU A 188 -15.16 2.28 6.95
CA GLU A 188 -15.03 3.50 6.17
C GLU A 188 -15.05 4.76 7.05
N GLU A 189 -15.80 4.72 8.17
CA GLU A 189 -15.89 5.80 9.16
C GLU A 189 -14.54 6.16 9.81
N ASP A 190 -13.61 5.21 9.89
CA ASP A 190 -12.24 5.43 10.39
C ASP A 190 -11.40 6.28 9.42
N TRP A 191 -11.89 6.49 8.19
CA TRP A 191 -11.20 7.17 7.10
C TRP A 191 -12.00 8.36 6.55
N PRO A 192 -12.29 9.39 7.38
CA PRO A 192 -13.16 10.51 7.00
C PRO A 192 -12.66 11.28 5.76
N SER A 193 -11.36 11.23 5.47
CA SER A 193 -10.78 11.87 4.28
C SER A 193 -11.16 11.20 2.95
N LEU A 194 -11.62 9.94 2.99
CA LEU A 194 -11.98 9.12 1.83
C LEU A 194 -13.50 9.00 1.63
N MET A 195 -14.31 9.69 2.45
CA MET A 195 -15.76 9.51 2.44
C MET A 195 -16.42 9.81 1.10
N VAL A 196 -15.93 10.84 0.38
CA VAL A 196 -16.47 11.19 -0.94
C VAL A 196 -16.18 10.06 -1.94
N GLU A 197 -14.99 9.48 -1.89
CA GLU A 197 -14.63 8.33 -2.70
C GLU A 197 -15.43 7.07 -2.33
N PHE A 198 -15.74 6.86 -1.04
CA PHE A 198 -16.59 5.75 -0.60
C PHE A 198 -18.05 5.92 -1.04
N GLU A 199 -18.61 7.14 -0.97
CA GLU A 199 -19.95 7.42 -1.53
C GLU A 199 -20.00 7.10 -3.02
N GLU A 200 -18.97 7.49 -3.78
CA GLU A 200 -18.86 7.14 -5.18
C GLU A 200 -18.69 5.63 -5.39
N PHE A 201 -17.91 4.95 -4.55
CA PHE A 201 -17.75 3.49 -4.58
C PHE A 201 -19.10 2.79 -4.41
N HIS A 202 -19.90 3.16 -3.41
CA HIS A 202 -21.23 2.58 -3.17
C HIS A 202 -22.18 2.84 -4.33
N TYR A 203 -22.16 4.06 -4.88
CA TYR A 203 -22.94 4.39 -6.07
C TYR A 203 -22.56 3.49 -7.25
N LEU A 204 -21.27 3.36 -7.57
CA LEU A 204 -20.80 2.51 -8.66
C LEU A 204 -21.11 1.03 -8.39
N HIS A 205 -20.89 0.56 -7.17
CA HIS A 205 -21.15 -0.82 -6.74
C HIS A 205 -22.62 -1.20 -6.97
N SER A 206 -23.55 -0.29 -6.67
CA SER A 206 -24.99 -0.47 -6.88
C SER A 206 -25.41 -0.66 -8.35
N MET A 207 -24.56 -0.26 -9.31
CA MET A 207 -24.82 -0.43 -10.74
C MET A 207 -24.41 -1.81 -11.27
N PHE A 208 -23.69 -2.61 -10.49
CA PHE A 208 -23.32 -3.97 -10.87
C PHE A 208 -24.38 -4.98 -10.40
N ASN A 209 -24.66 -5.99 -11.23
CA ASN A 209 -25.44 -7.16 -10.85
C ASN A 209 -24.68 -8.06 -9.87
N SER A 210 -23.35 -8.12 -10.02
CA SER A 210 -22.45 -8.80 -9.08
C SER A 210 -21.09 -8.09 -9.07
N CYS A 211 -20.63 -7.64 -7.91
CA CYS A 211 -19.33 -7.00 -7.77
C CYS A 211 -18.62 -7.52 -6.53
N SER A 212 -17.40 -8.02 -6.71
CA SER A 212 -16.51 -8.40 -5.61
C SER A 212 -15.15 -7.73 -5.77
N LEU A 213 -14.48 -7.49 -4.65
CA LEU A 213 -13.10 -7.02 -4.59
C LEU A 213 -12.28 -8.09 -3.85
N CYS A 214 -11.13 -8.48 -4.37
CA CYS A 214 -10.27 -9.45 -3.70
C CYS A 214 -8.79 -9.05 -3.76
N PHE A 215 -8.05 -9.55 -2.77
CA PHE A 215 -6.61 -9.38 -2.71
C PHE A 215 -5.89 -10.40 -3.59
N ILE A 216 -4.90 -9.95 -4.36
CA ILE A 216 -3.94 -10.80 -5.07
C ILE A 216 -2.51 -10.42 -4.68
N PRO A 217 -1.55 -11.36 -4.67
CA PRO A 217 -0.15 -11.04 -4.45
C PRO A 217 0.37 -10.06 -5.51
N ARG A 218 1.32 -9.17 -5.13
CA ARG A 218 1.92 -8.20 -6.06
C ARG A 218 2.58 -8.85 -7.28
N SER A 219 3.14 -10.05 -7.14
CA SER A 219 3.69 -10.84 -8.24
C SER A 219 2.63 -11.27 -9.28
N CYS A 220 1.35 -11.23 -8.91
CA CYS A 220 0.22 -11.50 -9.81
C CYS A 220 -0.37 -10.21 -10.42
N ASN A 221 -0.09 -9.04 -9.84
CA ASN A 221 -0.63 -7.74 -10.30
C ASN A 221 0.36 -6.91 -11.16
N VAL A 222 1.46 -7.52 -11.61
CA VAL A 222 2.59 -6.82 -12.28
C VAL A 222 2.14 -5.93 -13.44
N ARG A 223 1.18 -6.39 -14.25
CA ARG A 223 0.74 -5.65 -15.43
C ARG A 223 -0.02 -4.37 -15.09
N ALA A 224 -0.86 -4.38 -14.06
CA ALA A 224 -1.58 -3.19 -13.64
C ALA A 224 -0.62 -2.18 -13.00
N ASP A 225 0.36 -2.67 -12.22
CA ASP A 225 1.44 -1.86 -11.64
C ASP A 225 2.29 -1.18 -12.72
N ASP A 226 2.72 -1.93 -13.74
CA ASP A 226 3.48 -1.40 -14.88
C ASP A 226 2.71 -0.33 -15.65
N LEU A 227 1.40 -0.55 -15.87
CA LEU A 227 0.50 0.43 -16.47
C LEU A 227 0.42 1.71 -15.64
N ALA A 228 0.24 1.58 -14.32
CA ALA A 228 0.12 2.71 -13.41
C ALA A 228 1.42 3.51 -13.34
N LYS A 229 2.57 2.83 -13.24
CA LYS A 229 3.90 3.45 -13.27
C LYS A 229 4.18 4.14 -14.59
N GLY A 230 3.90 3.47 -15.70
CA GLY A 230 4.03 4.02 -17.04
C GLY A 230 3.14 5.24 -17.26
N ALA A 231 1.94 5.24 -16.69
CA ALA A 231 1.04 6.38 -16.72
C ALA A 231 1.62 7.57 -15.97
N ARG A 232 2.01 7.37 -14.70
CA ARG A 232 2.62 8.43 -13.87
C ARG A 232 3.85 9.04 -14.51
N ALA A 233 4.73 8.20 -15.08
CA ALA A 233 5.99 8.62 -15.69
C ALA A 233 5.82 9.55 -16.90
N ARG A 234 4.62 9.61 -17.51
CA ARG A 234 4.36 10.50 -18.65
C ARG A 234 4.27 11.97 -18.28
N GLY A 235 3.95 12.30 -17.02
CA GLY A 235 3.83 13.69 -16.57
C GLY A 235 2.71 14.51 -17.24
N LEU A 236 1.75 13.86 -17.89
CA LEU A 236 0.61 14.49 -18.57
C LEU A 236 -0.69 13.90 -18.03
N ILE A 237 -1.76 14.71 -17.95
CA ILE A 237 -3.11 14.23 -17.56
C ILE A 237 -3.81 13.61 -18.77
N PHE A 238 -4.15 12.34 -18.69
CA PHE A 238 -4.94 11.59 -19.68
C PHE A 238 -5.72 10.43 -19.03
N SER A 239 -6.65 9.85 -19.79
CA SER A 239 -7.31 8.58 -19.48
C SER A 239 -7.55 7.82 -20.79
N HIS A 240 -7.23 6.53 -20.84
CA HIS A 240 -7.59 5.67 -21.97
C HIS A 240 -7.85 4.23 -21.56
N VAL A 241 -8.71 3.58 -22.32
CA VAL A 241 -9.05 2.16 -22.21
C VAL A 241 -9.12 1.59 -23.62
N ASN A 242 -8.32 0.57 -23.93
CA ASN A 242 -8.25 -0.01 -25.26
C ASN A 242 -7.91 -1.51 -25.22
N SER A 243 -8.44 -2.27 -26.16
CA SER A 243 -8.10 -3.69 -26.35
C SER A 243 -6.71 -3.90 -26.96
N ARG A 244 -6.13 -2.86 -27.56
CA ARG A 244 -4.75 -2.87 -28.05
C ARG A 244 -3.82 -2.26 -27.01
N LEU A 245 -2.72 -2.95 -26.68
CA LEU A 245 -1.65 -2.36 -25.88
C LEU A 245 -1.15 -1.10 -26.59
N PRO A 246 -1.16 0.06 -25.93
CA PRO A 246 -0.53 1.24 -26.45
C PRO A 246 0.93 0.99 -26.88
N CYS A 247 1.30 1.51 -28.05
CA CYS A 247 2.60 1.24 -28.69
C CYS A 247 3.83 1.54 -27.82
N TRP A 248 3.70 2.45 -26.85
CA TRP A 248 4.76 2.84 -25.92
C TRP A 248 5.04 1.80 -24.82
N MET A 249 4.22 0.75 -24.70
CA MET A 249 4.47 -0.41 -23.81
C MET A 249 5.09 -1.61 -24.52
N ALA A 250 5.35 -1.52 -25.84
CA ALA A 250 6.15 -2.55 -26.50
C ALA A 250 7.59 -2.44 -25.96
N GLN A 251 8.02 -3.39 -25.14
CA GLN A 251 9.41 -3.53 -24.75
C GLN A 251 10.28 -3.54 -26.01
N THR A 252 11.16 -2.55 -26.14
CA THR A 252 12.22 -2.55 -27.14
C THR A 252 13.23 -3.62 -26.75
N ASN A 253 12.95 -4.87 -27.11
CA ASN A 253 13.97 -5.90 -27.25
C ASN A 253 14.86 -5.52 -28.44
N HIS A 254 15.79 -4.59 -28.22
CA HIS A 254 16.96 -4.48 -29.07
C HIS A 254 17.88 -5.67 -28.75
N MET A 255 17.61 -6.81 -29.38
CA MET A 255 18.65 -7.77 -29.72
C MET A 255 19.50 -7.13 -30.81
N GLU A 256 20.61 -6.50 -30.43
CA GLU A 256 21.68 -6.20 -31.38
C GLU A 256 22.39 -7.52 -31.71
N PHE A 257 22.06 -8.09 -32.87
CA PHE A 257 23.01 -8.85 -33.64
C PHE A 257 23.83 -7.86 -34.46
N PHE A 258 25.12 -7.73 -34.16
CA PHE A 258 26.25 -7.78 -35.10
C PHE A 258 27.56 -7.87 -34.31
#